data_AF-A0A3R7L2P9-F1
#
_entry.id   AF-A0A3R7L2P9-F1
#
_cell.length_a   1.000
_cell.length_b   1.000
_cell.length_c   1.000
_cell.angle_alpha   90.00
_cell.angle_beta   90.00
_cell.angle_gamma   90.00
#
_symmetry.space_group_name_H-M   'P 1'
#
loop_
_entity.id
_entity.type
_entity.pdbx_description
1 polymer ?
#
loop_
_entity_poly.entity_id
_entity_poly.type
_entity_poly.pdbx_seq_one_letter_code
_entity_poly.pdbx_strand_id
1 'polypeptide(L)'
;MSLWDVLAWQRPIVTGTILGTMLSVLTVFCVMEYTMVTFLCRILQLFLLLGVVVGLTNRCKLTSDDIHCAVNRFVDYATPRLVAALETTHNVVTWRDYTTSGTVTVVSVVIAFLGNFISDFGFFMIAFVLAFTVPVVYEKKKDVIDQWVEMVVSQVQKYMGTIKTKVEEATKKKE
;
A
#
# COMPACT_ATOMS: atom_id res chain seq x y z
N MET A 1 -3.06 0.60 21.59
CA MET A 1 -2.52 1.80 20.92
C MET A 1 -3.13 1.82 19.54
N SER A 2 -3.98 2.80 19.22
CA SER A 2 -4.62 2.85 17.90
C SER A 2 -3.58 3.26 16.85
N LEU A 3 -3.60 2.64 15.67
CA LEU A 3 -2.68 3.01 14.58
C LEU A 3 -2.84 4.48 14.19
N TRP A 4 -4.06 5.00 14.29
CA TRP A 4 -4.37 6.40 14.00
C TRP A 4 -3.70 7.38 14.96
N ASP A 5 -3.59 7.05 16.25
CA ASP A 5 -2.91 7.91 17.23
C ASP A 5 -1.41 8.03 16.95
N VAL A 6 -0.84 6.95 16.39
CA VAL A 6 0.57 6.90 15.99
C VAL A 6 0.78 7.69 14.69
N LEU A 7 -0.08 7.48 13.68
CA LEU A 7 0.01 8.20 12.40
C LEU A 7 -0.24 9.71 12.54
N ALA A 8 -1.18 10.13 13.39
CA ALA A 8 -1.55 11.53 13.58
C ALA A 8 -0.61 12.31 14.53
N TRP A 9 0.53 11.74 14.95
CA TRP A 9 1.50 12.39 15.83
C TRP A 9 0.92 12.92 17.16
N GLN A 10 -0.17 12.33 17.67
CA GLN A 10 -0.76 12.76 18.95
C GLN A 10 0.23 12.60 20.12
N ARG A 11 1.20 11.68 20.01
CA ARG A 11 2.35 11.56 20.92
C ARG A 11 3.67 11.69 20.14
N PRO A 12 4.19 12.92 19.95
CA PRO A 12 5.29 13.18 19.03
C PRO A 12 6.60 12.47 19.39
N ILE A 13 6.85 12.24 20.69
CA ILE A 13 8.06 11.53 21.15
C ILE A 13 8.00 10.04 20.80
N VAL A 14 6.85 9.40 21.02
CA VAL A 14 6.67 7.96 20.74
C VAL A 14 6.61 7.72 19.23
N THR A 15 5.83 8.52 18.51
CA THR A 15 5.75 8.44 17.06
C THR A 15 7.09 8.76 16.40
N GLY A 16 7.77 9.82 16.84
CA GLY A 16 9.08 10.21 16.33
C GLY A 16 10.16 9.14 16.59
N THR A 17 10.10 8.47 17.74
CA THR A 17 11.01 7.34 18.04
C THR A 17 10.74 6.16 17.12
N ILE A 18 9.48 5.76 16.94
CA ILE A 18 9.11 4.64 16.03
C ILE A 18 9.48 4.97 14.58
N LEU A 19 9.19 6.20 14.15
CA LEU A 19 9.50 6.67 12.81
C LEU A 19 11.02 6.72 12.60
N GLY A 20 11.76 7.26 13.57
CA GLY A 20 13.22 7.36 13.52
C GLY A 20 13.92 6.00 13.54
N THR A 21 13.47 5.05 14.35
CA THR A 21 14.02 3.68 14.35
C THR A 21 13.74 2.98 13.03
N MET A 22 12.51 3.09 12.51
CA MET A 22 12.15 2.47 11.24
C MET A 22 12.92 3.10 10.06
N LEU A 23 13.01 4.43 9.99
CA LEU A 23 13.82 5.12 8.97
C LEU A 23 15.30 4.78 9.09
N SER A 24 15.85 4.69 10.31
CA SER A 24 17.27 4.35 10.50
C SER A 24 17.58 2.94 9.99
N VAL A 25 16.73 1.97 10.32
CA VAL A 25 16.83 0.59 9.82
C VAL A 25 16.75 0.57 8.29
N LEU A 26 15.73 1.23 7.72
CA LEU A 26 15.57 1.32 6.26
C LEU A 26 16.76 2.03 5.57
N THR A 27 17.34 3.05 6.19
CA THR A 27 18.50 3.78 5.67
C THR A 27 19.76 2.90 5.67
N VAL A 28 19.99 2.14 6.74
CA VAL A 28 21.09 1.15 6.80
C VAL A 28 20.94 0.13 5.66
N PHE A 29 19.72 -0.33 5.38
CA PHE A 29 19.47 -1.23 4.26
C PHE A 29 19.69 -0.58 2.90
N CYS A 30 19.30 0.68 2.70
CA CYS A 30 19.61 1.44 1.49
C CYS A 30 21.12 1.55 1.26
N VAL A 31 21.89 1.88 2.30
CA VAL A 31 23.35 2.06 2.21
C VAL A 31 24.07 0.75 1.93
N MET A 32 23.53 -0.38 2.41
CA MET A 32 24.10 -1.71 2.18
C MET A 32 23.70 -2.31 0.81
N GLU A 33 22.97 -1.59 -0.03
CA GLU A 33 22.48 -2.03 -1.36
C GLU A 33 21.77 -3.41 -1.34
N TYR A 34 21.15 -3.78 -0.22
CA TYR A 34 20.41 -5.02 -0.15
C TYR A 34 19.17 -4.94 -1.03
N THR A 35 18.96 -5.92 -1.91
CA THR A 35 17.71 -6.03 -2.66
C THR A 35 16.60 -6.62 -1.77
N MET A 36 15.33 -6.24 -2.00
CA MET A 36 14.17 -6.79 -1.27
C MET A 36 14.17 -8.34 -1.25
N VAL A 37 14.61 -8.94 -2.36
CA VAL A 37 14.70 -10.39 -2.52
C VAL A 37 15.71 -11.01 -1.55
N THR A 38 16.89 -10.41 -1.43
CA THR A 38 17.92 -10.91 -0.50
C THR A 38 17.47 -10.80 0.95
N PHE A 39 16.77 -9.73 1.31
CA PHE A 39 16.21 -9.55 2.64
C PHE A 39 15.14 -10.61 2.98
N LEU A 40 14.17 -10.82 2.08
CA LEU A 40 13.13 -11.83 2.27
C LEU A 40 13.72 -13.23 2.40
N CYS A 41 14.76 -13.51 1.61
CA CYS A 41 15.53 -14.74 1.71
C CYS A 41 16.23 -14.88 3.08
N ARG A 42 16.84 -13.82 3.61
CA ARG A 42 17.45 -13.85 4.96
C ARG A 42 16.41 -14.02 6.07
N ILE A 43 15.24 -13.40 5.97
CA ILE A 43 14.14 -13.64 6.91
C ILE A 43 13.72 -15.11 6.86
N LEU A 44 13.51 -15.64 5.67
CA LEU A 44 13.13 -17.04 5.49
C LEU A 44 14.19 -17.97 6.10
N GLN A 45 15.48 -17.70 5.85
CA GLN A 45 16.58 -18.44 6.46
C GLN A 45 16.57 -18.37 7.99
N LEU A 46 16.36 -17.19 8.57
CA LEU A 46 16.25 -17.03 10.03
C LEU A 46 15.05 -17.77 10.60
N PHE A 47 13.91 -17.74 9.92
CA PHE A 47 12.69 -18.45 10.34
C PHE A 47 12.90 -19.97 10.30
N LEU A 48 13.56 -20.47 9.26
CA LEU A 48 13.93 -21.88 9.15
C LEU A 48 14.93 -22.29 10.26
N LEU A 49 15.95 -21.48 10.52
CA LEU A 49 16.90 -21.73 11.62
C LEU A 49 16.21 -21.72 12.98
N LEU A 50 15.31 -20.77 13.23
CA LEU A 50 14.50 -20.71 14.44
C LEU A 50 13.62 -21.95 14.57
N GLY A 51 13.01 -22.40 13.47
CA GLY A 51 12.24 -23.65 13.41
C GLY A 51 13.07 -24.87 13.82
N VAL A 52 14.32 -24.95 13.35
CA VAL A 52 15.27 -26.02 13.74
C VAL A 52 15.60 -25.93 15.23
N VAL A 53 15.90 -24.74 15.77
CA VAL A 53 16.20 -24.55 17.19
C VAL A 53 15.02 -24.96 18.07
N VAL A 54 13.80 -24.53 17.71
CA VAL A 54 12.57 -24.88 18.44
C VAL A 54 12.29 -26.39 18.35
N GLY A 55 12.50 -27.01 17.19
CA GLY A 55 12.38 -28.44 16.99
C GLY A 55 13.37 -29.25 17.83
N LEU A 56 14.64 -28.81 17.90
CA LEU A 56 15.67 -29.44 18.74
C LEU A 56 15.42 -29.27 20.24
N THR A 57 14.81 -28.15 20.65
CA THR A 57 14.56 -27.87 22.08
C THR A 57 13.33 -28.63 22.61
N ASN A 58 12.57 -29.36 21.78
CA ASN A 58 11.40 -30.15 22.17
C ASN A 58 10.33 -29.36 22.98
N ARG A 59 10.38 -28.02 22.89
CA ARG A 59 9.50 -27.08 23.62
C ARG A 59 8.17 -26.83 22.91
N CYS A 60 8.05 -27.22 21.65
CA CYS A 60 6.82 -27.11 20.87
C CYS A 60 6.44 -28.46 20.28
N LYS A 61 5.61 -29.22 21.01
CA LYS A 61 4.75 -30.21 20.34
C LYS A 61 3.61 -29.43 19.71
N LEU A 62 3.83 -28.97 18.48
CA LEU A 62 2.79 -28.32 17.68
C LEU A 62 1.80 -29.41 17.29
N THR A 63 0.71 -29.53 18.05
CA THR A 63 -0.35 -30.51 17.80
C THR A 63 -0.98 -30.22 16.44
N SER A 64 -1.18 -31.27 15.63
CA SER A 64 -1.75 -31.15 14.27
C SER A 64 -3.08 -30.39 14.28
N ASP A 65 -3.86 -30.53 15.34
CA ASP A 65 -5.14 -29.85 15.56
C ASP A 65 -5.00 -28.32 15.69
N ASP A 66 -3.98 -27.83 16.40
CA ASP A 66 -3.71 -26.38 16.54
C ASP A 66 -3.30 -25.76 15.20
N ILE A 67 -2.57 -26.51 14.37
CA ILE A 67 -2.19 -26.08 13.02
C ILE A 67 -3.43 -26.00 12.13
N HIS A 68 -4.29 -27.02 12.16
CA HIS A 68 -5.55 -27.00 11.41
C HIS A 68 -6.44 -25.84 11.85
N CYS A 69 -6.56 -25.57 13.15
CA CYS A 69 -7.33 -24.43 13.66
C CYS A 69 -6.76 -23.09 13.20
N ALA A 70 -5.44 -22.89 13.29
CA ALA A 70 -4.77 -21.66 12.85
C ALA A 70 -4.88 -21.44 11.33
N VAL A 71 -4.69 -22.49 10.55
CA VAL A 71 -4.85 -22.46 9.09
C VAL A 71 -6.30 -22.15 8.73
N ASN A 72 -7.27 -22.82 9.35
CA ASN A 72 -8.68 -22.59 9.04
C ASN A 72 -9.09 -21.15 9.39
N ARG A 73 -8.64 -20.63 10.53
CA ARG A 73 -8.84 -19.22 10.90
C ARG A 73 -8.20 -18.24 9.91
N PHE A 74 -7.01 -18.56 9.42
CA PHE A 74 -6.34 -17.73 8.41
C PHE A 74 -7.08 -17.77 7.07
N VAL A 75 -7.49 -18.96 6.64
CA VAL A 75 -8.27 -19.19 5.42
C VAL A 75 -9.61 -18.46 5.50
N ASP A 76 -10.34 -18.58 6.61
CA ASP A 76 -11.62 -17.88 6.80
C ASP A 76 -11.47 -16.36 6.76
N TYR A 77 -10.34 -15.82 7.25
CA TYR A 77 -10.07 -14.38 7.22
C TYR A 77 -9.56 -13.88 5.87
N ALA A 78 -8.74 -14.69 5.19
CA ALA A 78 -8.06 -14.34 3.95
C ALA A 78 -8.95 -14.55 2.72
N THR A 79 -9.70 -15.65 2.66
CA THR A 79 -10.57 -16.02 1.54
C THR A 79 -11.49 -14.89 1.09
N PRO A 80 -12.32 -14.28 1.96
CA PRO A 80 -13.22 -13.21 1.52
C PRO A 80 -12.46 -11.98 0.99
N ARG A 81 -11.29 -11.66 1.54
CA ARG A 81 -10.46 -10.55 1.07
C ARG A 81 -9.78 -10.84 -0.26
N LEU A 82 -9.26 -12.06 -0.44
CA LEU A 82 -8.61 -12.48 -1.67
C LEU A 82 -9.61 -12.57 -2.82
N VAL A 83 -10.81 -13.11 -2.56
CA VAL A 83 -11.89 -13.18 -3.55
C VAL A 83 -12.31 -11.77 -3.97
N ALA A 84 -12.55 -10.86 -3.02
CA ALA A 84 -12.90 -9.47 -3.35
C ALA A 84 -11.78 -8.74 -4.11
N ALA A 85 -10.51 -8.97 -3.73
CA ALA A 85 -9.36 -8.38 -4.43
C ALA A 85 -9.22 -8.92 -5.85
N LEU A 86 -9.43 -10.23 -6.06
CA LEU A 86 -9.41 -10.85 -7.37
C LEU A 86 -10.56 -10.36 -8.25
N GLU A 87 -11.76 -10.23 -7.71
CA GLU A 87 -12.91 -9.67 -8.42
C GLU A 87 -12.65 -8.22 -8.85
N THR A 88 -12.10 -7.40 -7.94
CA THR A 88 -11.72 -6.02 -8.25
C THR A 88 -10.64 -5.96 -9.34
N THR A 89 -9.61 -6.81 -9.24
CA THR A 89 -8.53 -6.87 -10.22
C THR A 89 -9.06 -7.32 -11.58
N HIS A 90 -9.92 -8.34 -11.60
CA HIS A 90 -10.58 -8.81 -12.81
C HIS A 90 -11.40 -7.69 -13.48
N ASN A 91 -12.22 -6.97 -12.72
CA ASN A 91 -13.03 -5.86 -13.24
C ASN A 91 -12.17 -4.72 -13.82
N VAL A 92 -11.02 -4.42 -13.20
CA VAL A 92 -10.04 -3.45 -13.69
C VAL A 92 -9.39 -3.94 -14.98
N VAL A 93 -8.95 -5.19 -15.05
CA VAL A 93 -8.29 -5.78 -16.23
C VAL A 93 -9.25 -5.90 -17.41
N THR A 94 -10.50 -6.26 -17.18
CA THR A 94 -11.55 -6.32 -18.22
C THR A 94 -12.04 -4.92 -18.65
N TRP A 95 -11.49 -3.84 -18.08
CA TRP A 95 -11.91 -2.45 -18.37
C TRP A 95 -13.41 -2.21 -18.19
N ARG A 96 -14.08 -3.03 -17.37
CA ARG A 96 -15.54 -2.96 -17.18
C ARG A 96 -15.94 -1.64 -16.55
N ASP A 97 -15.09 -1.12 -15.67
CA ASP A 97 -15.14 0.25 -15.16
C ASP A 97 -14.01 1.10 -15.76
N TYR A 98 -14.32 1.85 -16.82
CA TYR A 98 -13.36 2.71 -17.51
C TYR A 98 -12.72 3.76 -16.58
N THR A 99 -13.47 4.27 -15.60
CA THR A 99 -12.99 5.30 -14.65
C THR A 99 -11.97 4.74 -13.67
N THR A 100 -12.29 3.61 -13.05
CA THR A 100 -11.42 2.93 -12.08
C THR A 100 -10.20 2.33 -12.78
N SER A 101 -10.40 1.64 -13.91
CA SER A 101 -9.29 1.04 -14.67
C SER A 101 -8.35 2.09 -15.26
N GLY A 102 -8.89 3.19 -15.79
CA GLY A 102 -8.11 4.33 -16.25
C GLY A 102 -7.28 4.95 -15.13
N THR A 103 -7.88 5.16 -13.96
CA THR A 103 -7.17 5.71 -12.79
C THR A 103 -6.04 4.79 -12.34
N VAL A 104 -6.31 3.48 -12.20
CA VAL A 104 -5.29 2.48 -11.81
C VAL A 104 -4.14 2.45 -12.83
N THR A 105 -4.44 2.54 -14.12
CA THR A 105 -3.43 2.57 -15.18
C THR A 105 -2.57 3.85 -15.14
N VAL A 106 -3.19 5.01 -14.96
CA VAL A 106 -2.44 6.27 -14.84
C VAL A 106 -1.57 6.26 -13.58
N VAL A 107 -2.12 5.82 -12.46
CA VAL A 107 -1.39 5.68 -11.20
C VAL A 107 -0.23 4.70 -11.35
N SER A 108 -0.42 3.56 -12.00
CA SER A 108 0.65 2.58 -12.19
C SER A 108 1.79 3.12 -13.06
N VAL A 109 1.48 3.89 -14.11
CA VAL A 109 2.50 4.56 -14.95
C VAL A 109 3.27 5.62 -14.16
N VAL A 110 2.58 6.43 -13.36
CA VAL A 110 3.23 7.43 -12.50
C VAL A 110 4.15 6.75 -11.50
N ILE A 111 3.68 5.68 -10.85
CA ILE A 111 4.50 4.89 -9.92
C ILE A 111 5.72 4.31 -10.62
N ALA A 112 5.57 3.74 -11.81
CA ALA A 112 6.68 3.18 -12.59
C ALA A 112 7.71 4.26 -12.96
N PHE A 113 7.25 5.45 -13.33
CA PHE A 113 8.13 6.58 -13.62
C PHE A 113 8.89 7.04 -12.36
N LEU A 114 8.20 7.17 -11.22
CA LEU A 114 8.83 7.48 -9.93
C LEU A 114 9.85 6.41 -9.51
N GLY A 115 9.56 5.13 -9.79
CA GLY A 115 10.47 4.01 -9.54
C GLY A 115 11.78 4.09 -10.34
N ASN A 116 11.81 4.81 -11.47
CA ASN A 116 13.04 5.00 -12.23
C ASN A 116 14.01 6.01 -11.61
N PHE A 117 13.52 6.90 -10.72
CA PHE A 117 14.36 7.91 -10.05
C PHE A 117 14.94 7.43 -8.72
N ILE A 118 14.43 6.33 -8.17
CA ILE A 118 14.62 5.97 -6.77
C ILE A 118 14.83 4.46 -6.66
N SER A 119 15.83 4.03 -5.87
CA SER A 119 16.04 2.59 -5.57
C SER A 119 14.78 1.94 -4.96
N ASP A 120 14.62 0.61 -5.08
CA ASP A 120 13.43 -0.12 -4.56
C ASP A 120 13.05 0.26 -3.12
N PHE A 121 14.05 0.45 -2.25
CA PHE A 121 13.86 0.89 -0.86
C PHE A 121 13.47 2.36 -0.70
N GLY A 122 13.91 3.22 -1.61
CA GLY A 122 13.57 4.64 -1.56
C GLY A 122 12.09 4.89 -1.86
N PHE A 123 11.45 4.06 -2.69
CA PHE A 123 9.99 4.12 -2.87
C PHE A 123 9.26 3.82 -1.56
N PHE A 124 9.70 2.79 -0.84
CA PHE A 124 9.18 2.46 0.50
C PHE A 124 9.43 3.58 1.50
N MET A 125 10.61 4.20 1.49
CA MET A 125 10.94 5.34 2.33
C MET A 125 10.01 6.52 2.08
N ILE A 126 9.77 6.88 0.82
CA ILE A 126 8.85 7.97 0.47
C ILE A 126 7.42 7.63 0.88
N ALA A 127 6.94 6.42 0.57
CA ALA A 127 5.61 5.99 0.97
C ALA A 127 5.43 6.02 2.50
N PHE A 128 6.45 5.59 3.25
CA PHE A 128 6.44 5.62 4.71
C PHE A 128 6.44 7.06 5.24
N VAL A 129 7.31 7.93 4.71
CA VAL A 129 7.34 9.36 5.09
C VAL A 129 5.99 10.02 4.77
N LEU A 130 5.40 9.75 3.61
CA LEU A 130 4.08 10.25 3.25
C LEU A 130 3.00 9.73 4.20
N ALA A 131 3.00 8.44 4.53
CA ALA A 131 2.01 7.87 5.45
C ALA A 131 1.98 8.55 6.83
N PHE A 132 3.13 9.02 7.33
CA PHE A 132 3.20 9.75 8.60
C PHE A 132 3.05 11.27 8.44
N THR A 133 3.40 11.83 7.28
CA THR A 133 3.36 13.28 7.04
C THR A 133 1.97 13.74 6.58
N VAL A 134 1.33 12.97 5.69
CA VAL A 134 0.00 13.26 5.14
C VAL A 134 -1.06 13.52 6.22
N PRO A 135 -1.29 12.63 7.21
CA PRO A 135 -2.32 12.86 8.23
C PRO A 135 -2.02 14.10 9.07
N VAL A 136 -0.76 14.36 9.41
CA VAL A 136 -0.34 15.52 10.20
C VAL A 136 -0.53 16.82 9.42
N VAL A 137 -0.13 16.85 8.15
CA VAL A 137 -0.31 18.01 7.28
C VAL A 137 -1.79 18.26 7.02
N TYR A 138 -2.59 17.19 6.88
CA TYR A 138 -4.04 17.28 6.72
C TYR A 138 -4.71 17.90 7.95
N GLU A 139 -4.40 17.43 9.16
CA GLU A 139 -4.96 18.02 10.39
C GLU A 139 -4.57 19.50 10.57
N LYS A 140 -3.35 19.89 10.17
CA LYS A 140 -2.85 21.26 10.34
C LYS A 140 -3.32 22.24 9.26
N LYS A 141 -3.70 21.76 8.08
CA LYS A 141 -4.08 22.59 6.93
C LYS A 141 -5.36 22.10 6.24
N LYS A 142 -6.31 21.60 7.04
CA LYS A 142 -7.54 20.98 6.54
C LYS A 142 -8.29 21.87 5.56
N ASP A 143 -8.56 23.13 5.94
CA ASP A 143 -9.35 24.05 5.11
C ASP A 143 -8.67 24.37 3.77
N VAL A 144 -7.34 24.50 3.78
CA VAL A 144 -6.57 24.79 2.57
C VAL A 144 -6.57 23.58 1.65
N ILE A 145 -6.31 22.38 2.20
CA ILE A 145 -6.23 21.15 1.40
C ILE A 145 -7.59 20.81 0.82
N ASP A 146 -8.67 20.91 1.60
CA ASP A 146 -10.03 20.66 1.12
C ASP A 146 -10.39 21.64 -0.02
N GLN A 147 -10.04 22.93 0.10
CA GLN A 147 -10.25 23.91 -0.97
C GLN A 147 -9.47 23.56 -2.26
N TRP A 148 -8.21 23.13 -2.16
CA TRP A 148 -7.43 22.69 -3.32
C TRP A 148 -7.99 21.43 -3.95
N VAL A 149 -8.41 20.45 -3.15
CA VAL A 149 -9.01 19.21 -3.61
C VAL A 149 -10.32 19.50 -4.34
N GLU A 150 -11.19 20.35 -3.80
CA GLU A 150 -12.43 20.76 -4.45
C GLU A 150 -12.20 21.47 -5.79
N MET A 151 -11.19 22.36 -5.85
CA MET A 151 -10.79 23.00 -7.11
C MET A 151 -10.31 21.99 -8.15
N VAL A 152 -9.49 21.02 -7.77
CA VAL A 152 -8.99 19.98 -8.70
C VAL A 152 -10.14 19.07 -9.15
N VAL A 153 -10.98 18.61 -8.23
CA VAL A 153 -12.13 17.75 -8.55
C VAL A 153 -13.10 18.45 -9.49
N SER A 154 -13.41 19.72 -9.25
CA SER A 154 -14.30 20.50 -10.12
C SER A 154 -13.72 20.69 -11.53
N GLN A 155 -12.41 20.93 -11.65
CA GLN A 155 -11.74 21.01 -12.95
C GLN A 155 -11.77 19.66 -13.68
N VAL A 156 -11.44 18.57 -12.99
CA VAL A 156 -11.48 17.22 -13.56
C VAL A 156 -12.88 16.88 -14.05
N GLN A 157 -13.92 17.15 -13.26
CA GLN A 157 -15.32 16.92 -13.66
C GLN A 157 -15.70 17.75 -14.89
N LYS A 158 -15.24 19.00 -14.99
CA LYS A 158 -15.48 19.86 -16.15
C LYS A 158 -14.87 19.27 -17.42
N TYR A 159 -13.61 18.81 -17.35
CA TYR A 159 -12.95 18.17 -18.49
C TYR A 159 -13.59 16.83 -18.84
N MET A 160 -13.95 16.01 -17.85
CA MET A 160 -14.60 14.72 -18.05
C MET A 160 -15.99 14.88 -18.67
N GLY A 161 -16.75 15.89 -18.26
CA GLY A 161 -18.05 16.23 -18.84
C GLY A 161 -17.94 16.70 -20.30
N THR A 162 -16.91 17.49 -20.62
CA THR A 162 -16.62 17.93 -22.00
C THR A 162 -16.22 16.75 -22.89
N ILE A 163 -15.41 15.82 -22.38
CA ILE A 163 -15.02 14.61 -23.11
C ILE A 163 -16.24 13.72 -23.35
N LYS A 164 -17.09 13.51 -22.34
CA LYS A 164 -18.32 12.71 -22.46
C LYS A 164 -19.27 13.26 -23.53
N THR A 165 -19.49 14.58 -23.55
CA THR A 165 -20.32 15.23 -24.59
C THR A 165 -19.71 15.10 -25.98
N LYS A 166 -18.40 15.31 -26.13
CA LYS A 166 -17.71 15.14 -27.42
C LYS A 166 -17.75 13.70 -27.93
N VAL A 167 -17.66 12.72 -27.05
CA VAL A 167 -17.79 11.29 -27.40
C VAL A 167 -19.22 10.98 -27.84
N GLU A 168 -20.24 11.48 -27.13
CA GLU A 168 -21.65 11.24 -27.45
C GLU A 168 -22.07 11.89 -28.79
N GLU A 169 -21.57 13.10 -29.07
CA GLU A 169 -21.74 13.77 -30.37
C GLU A 169 -21.04 13.01 -31.51
N ALA A 170 -19.85 12.45 -31.29
CA ALA A 170 -19.12 11.68 -32.29
C ALA A 170 -19.79 10.33 -32.60
N THR A 171 -20.45 9.71 -31.62
CA THR A 171 -21.21 8.47 -31.81
C THR A 171 -22.51 8.73 -32.59
N LYS A 172 -23.24 9.81 -32.29
CA LYS A 172 -24.46 10.21 -33.04
C LYS A 172 -24.21 10.64 -34.49
N LYS A 173 -22.98 11.01 -34.83
CA LYS A 173 -22.60 11.40 -36.20
C LYS A 173 -22.21 10.21 -37.08
N LYS A 174 -22.11 9.01 -36.51
CA LYS A 174 -21.76 7.76 -37.18
C LYS A 174 -22.96 6.84 -37.44
N GLU A 175 -24.13 7.14 -36.85
CA GLU A 175 -25.44 6.63 -37.28
C GLU A 175 -26.04 7.54 -38.35
#